data_AF-A0A0M1J352-F1
#
_entry.id   AF-A0A0M1J352-F1
#
_cell.length_a   1.000
_cell.length_b   1.000
_cell.length_c   1.000
_cell.angle_alpha   90.00
_cell.angle_beta   90.00
_cell.angle_gamma   90.00
#
_symmetry.space_group_name_H-M   'P 1'
#
loop_
_entity.id
_entity.type
_entity.pdbx_description
1 polymer ?
#
loop_
_entity_poly.entity_id
_entity_poly.type
_entity_poly.pdbx_seq_one_letter_code
_entity_poly.pdbx_strand_id
1 'polypeptide(L)'
;EEQRRWLADGLRHTDAGQLLLEFKYTEGLTLSAIRQLNAYDYFYCEAGKHQLDDVACFLIIARTPQGDWNDKFGFTVTEWPGVYQGTEIYNQRIKILLLNELEATPHNAALKCFATKRKEQDAAFAAMSNSGLEQLSKAIEQFTLGLRRIFMPHTLPTEGWTPDKVMELGQELMTAVIKSAPVEEFLSYHKPEEILSRYQPSEILSYYQPEQRLAGLT
;
A
#
# COMPACT_ATOMS: atom_id res chain seq x y z
N GLU A 1 -4.00 18.03 -9.49
CA GLU A 1 -5.46 17.77 -9.51
C GLU A 1 -5.82 16.38 -10.01
N GLU A 2 -5.29 15.92 -11.16
CA GLU A 2 -5.70 14.64 -11.75
C GLU A 2 -5.40 13.41 -10.85
N GLN A 3 -4.29 13.41 -10.11
CA GLN A 3 -3.98 12.32 -9.16
C GLN A 3 -4.95 12.26 -7.97
N ARG A 4 -5.44 13.42 -7.49
CA ARG A 4 -6.36 13.48 -6.34
C ARG A 4 -7.71 12.83 -6.66
N ARG A 5 -8.12 12.74 -7.92
CA ARG A 5 -9.38 12.09 -8.34
C ARG A 5 -9.42 10.59 -8.05
N TRP A 6 -8.26 9.96 -7.89
CA TRP A 6 -8.12 8.53 -7.62
C TRP A 6 -7.92 8.21 -6.14
N LEU A 7 -7.82 9.23 -5.29
CA LEU A 7 -7.75 9.04 -3.84
C LEU A 7 -9.15 8.78 -3.27
N ALA A 8 -9.21 7.93 -2.25
CA ALA A 8 -10.45 7.62 -1.55
C ALA A 8 -11.04 8.86 -0.85
N ASP A 9 -12.34 8.78 -0.56
CA ASP A 9 -13.04 9.76 0.27
C ASP A 9 -12.32 9.94 1.61
N GLY A 10 -12.26 11.19 2.07
CA GLY A 10 -11.43 11.61 3.19
C GLY A 10 -10.04 12.05 2.72
N LEU A 11 -9.31 11.21 1.97
CA LEU A 11 -7.96 11.51 1.46
C LEU A 11 -7.99 12.62 0.40
N ARG A 12 -8.97 12.59 -0.50
CA ARG A 12 -9.10 13.57 -1.59
C ARG A 12 -9.66 14.93 -1.16
N HIS A 13 -10.19 15.03 0.07
CA HIS A 13 -10.92 16.20 0.59
C HIS A 13 -10.07 17.11 1.49
N THR A 14 -8.74 16.95 1.46
CA THR A 14 -7.81 17.83 2.16
C THR A 14 -6.96 18.59 1.16
N ASP A 15 -6.58 19.81 1.53
CA ASP A 15 -5.65 20.63 0.76
C ASP A 15 -4.19 20.43 1.17
N ALA A 16 -3.92 19.65 2.22
CA ALA A 16 -2.58 19.27 2.66
C ALA A 16 -1.74 18.76 1.48
N GLY A 17 -0.49 19.22 1.42
CA GLY A 17 0.51 18.73 0.46
C GLY A 17 0.94 17.30 0.77
N GLN A 18 0.77 16.85 2.02
CA GLN A 18 1.30 15.57 2.50
C GLN A 18 0.24 14.78 3.27
N LEU A 19 0.16 13.48 2.97
CA LEU A 19 -0.78 12.55 3.61
C LEU A 19 0.00 11.53 4.42
N LEU A 20 -0.21 11.50 5.74
CA LEU A 20 0.37 10.52 6.64
C LEU A 20 -0.65 9.41 6.91
N LEU A 21 -0.37 8.20 6.44
CA LEU A 21 -1.32 7.09 6.47
C LEU A 21 -0.82 5.98 7.40
N GLU A 22 -1.67 5.56 8.34
CA GLU A 22 -1.48 4.32 9.08
C GLU A 22 -2.57 3.33 8.67
N PHE A 23 -2.19 2.13 8.24
CA PHE A 23 -3.15 1.13 7.77
C PHE A 23 -3.19 -0.11 8.67
N LYS A 24 -4.37 -0.34 9.27
CA LYS A 24 -4.67 -1.55 10.05
C LYS A 24 -5.53 -2.52 9.25
N TYR A 25 -4.86 -3.53 8.68
CA TYR A 25 -5.52 -4.57 7.91
C TYR A 25 -6.12 -5.68 8.79
N THR A 26 -5.30 -6.31 9.66
CA THR A 26 -5.72 -7.44 10.49
C THR A 26 -6.30 -7.02 11.84
N GLU A 27 -5.83 -5.90 12.36
CA GLU A 27 -6.23 -5.32 13.63
C GLU A 27 -7.45 -4.41 13.45
N GLY A 28 -8.33 -4.37 14.46
CA GLY A 28 -9.40 -3.37 14.52
C GLY A 28 -8.89 -2.01 15.01
N LEU A 29 -9.80 -1.05 15.16
CA LEU A 29 -9.47 0.22 15.79
C LEU A 29 -9.10 0.02 17.27
N THR A 30 -7.90 0.45 17.65
CA THR A 30 -7.40 0.38 19.02
C THR A 30 -6.76 1.70 19.45
N LEU A 31 -6.63 1.90 20.76
CA LEU A 31 -5.87 3.03 21.30
C LEU A 31 -4.40 3.00 20.85
N SER A 32 -3.82 1.81 20.66
CA SER A 32 -2.46 1.66 20.17
C SER A 32 -2.30 2.20 18.75
N ALA A 33 -3.25 1.92 17.87
CA ALA A 33 -3.25 2.43 16.50
C ALA A 33 -3.32 3.97 16.45
N ILE A 34 -4.14 4.58 17.30
CA ILE A 34 -4.24 6.05 17.42
C ILE A 34 -2.91 6.63 17.94
N ARG A 35 -2.33 6.03 18.99
CA ARG A 35 -1.04 6.46 19.55
C ARG A 35 0.10 6.36 18.54
N GLN A 36 0.12 5.30 17.74
CA GLN A 36 1.12 5.10 16.70
C GLN A 36 1.05 6.21 15.66
N LEU A 37 -0.15 6.54 15.16
CA LEU A 37 -0.31 7.63 14.20
C LEU A 37 0.04 8.99 14.80
N ASN A 38 -0.33 9.26 16.06
CA ASN A 38 0.09 10.48 16.77
C ASN A 38 1.61 10.57 16.91
N ALA A 39 2.29 9.45 17.17
CA ALA A 39 3.75 9.43 17.21
C ALA A 39 4.35 9.74 15.83
N TYR A 40 3.78 9.19 14.76
CA TYR A 40 4.20 9.51 13.40
C TYR A 40 3.98 10.97 13.05
N ASP A 41 2.81 11.54 13.36
CA ASP A 41 2.51 12.97 13.15
C ASP A 41 3.53 13.85 13.88
N TYR A 42 3.80 13.54 15.15
CA TYR A 42 4.80 14.26 15.94
C TYR A 42 6.19 14.19 15.30
N PHE A 43 6.71 12.99 15.01
CA PHE A 43 8.07 12.87 14.46
C PHE A 43 8.18 13.46 13.06
N TYR A 44 7.15 13.30 12.23
CA TYR A 44 7.14 13.84 10.89
C TYR A 44 7.11 15.38 10.91
N CYS A 45 6.18 15.98 11.66
CA CYS A 45 6.05 17.43 11.72
C CYS A 45 7.18 18.10 12.51
N GLU A 46 7.45 17.63 13.74
CA GLU A 46 8.42 18.30 14.63
C GLU A 46 9.87 17.97 14.27
N ALA A 47 10.21 16.68 14.13
CA ALA A 47 11.60 16.30 13.83
C ALA A 47 11.94 16.52 12.35
N GLY A 48 10.98 16.28 11.45
CA GLY A 48 11.10 16.53 10.02
C GLY A 48 10.93 18.00 9.61
N LYS A 49 10.47 18.87 10.53
CA LYS A 49 10.20 20.31 10.30
C LYS A 49 9.16 20.56 9.20
N HIS A 50 8.14 19.71 9.14
CA HIS A 50 6.98 19.91 8.25
C HIS A 50 5.91 20.75 8.95
N GLN A 51 5.23 21.61 8.19
CA GLN A 51 4.17 22.46 8.74
C GLN A 51 2.95 21.61 9.09
N LEU A 52 2.43 21.79 10.30
CA LEU A 52 1.33 21.00 10.85
C LEU A 52 0.05 21.06 9.98
N ASP A 53 -0.20 22.17 9.31
CA ASP A 53 -1.35 22.41 8.44
C ASP A 53 -1.16 21.86 7.01
N ASP A 54 0.09 21.58 6.60
CA ASP A 54 0.41 20.93 5.32
C ASP A 54 0.42 19.39 5.40
N VAL A 55 0.20 18.82 6.60
CA VAL A 55 0.18 17.37 6.85
C VAL A 55 -1.20 16.96 7.36
N ALA A 56 -1.83 16.02 6.66
CA ALA A 56 -3.11 15.42 7.07
C ALA A 56 -2.92 13.94 7.45
N CYS A 57 -3.42 13.56 8.63
CA CYS A 57 -3.23 12.23 9.20
C CYS A 57 -4.47 11.36 9.05
N PHE A 58 -4.30 10.14 8.53
CA PHE A 58 -5.38 9.20 8.30
C PHE A 58 -5.07 7.83 8.89
N LEU A 59 -6.03 7.31 9.65
CA LEU A 59 -6.03 5.96 10.16
C LEU A 59 -7.03 5.13 9.37
N ILE A 60 -6.53 4.19 8.57
CA ILE A 60 -7.32 3.34 7.70
C ILE A 60 -7.55 2.01 8.40
N ILE A 61 -8.81 1.59 8.56
CA ILE A 61 -9.18 0.38 9.28
C ILE A 61 -9.99 -0.54 8.37
N ALA A 62 -9.46 -1.74 8.10
CA ALA A 62 -10.16 -2.73 7.27
C ALA A 62 -11.31 -3.42 8.00
N ARG A 63 -11.17 -3.66 9.31
CA ARG A 63 -12.17 -4.35 10.16
C ARG A 63 -13.11 -3.36 10.82
N THR A 64 -14.42 -3.49 10.58
CA THR A 64 -15.42 -2.62 11.21
C THR A 64 -15.35 -2.76 12.74
N PRO A 65 -15.05 -1.68 13.49
CA PRO A 65 -15.09 -1.71 14.93
C PRO A 65 -16.52 -1.97 15.42
N GLN A 66 -16.68 -2.60 16.58
CA GLN A 66 -17.98 -2.94 17.16
C GLN A 66 -18.28 -2.05 18.38
N GLY A 67 -19.56 -1.83 18.66
CA GLY A 67 -20.02 -1.00 19.78
C GLY A 67 -19.76 0.49 19.58
N ASP A 68 -19.79 1.24 20.68
CA ASP A 68 -19.74 2.72 20.68
C ASP A 68 -18.29 3.23 20.62
N TRP A 69 -17.52 2.70 19.67
CA TRP A 69 -16.10 3.00 19.52
C TRP A 69 -15.84 4.48 19.20
N ASN A 70 -16.75 5.11 18.47
CA ASN A 70 -16.67 6.50 18.05
C ASN A 70 -16.74 7.41 19.28
N ASP A 71 -17.70 7.19 20.18
CA ASP A 71 -17.82 7.93 21.43
C ASP A 71 -16.64 7.65 22.36
N LYS A 72 -16.28 6.36 22.49
CA LYS A 72 -15.15 5.92 23.33
C LYS A 72 -13.82 6.57 22.92
N PHE A 73 -13.59 6.71 21.62
CA PHE A 73 -12.33 7.24 21.10
C PHE A 73 -12.41 8.70 20.64
N GLY A 74 -13.57 9.36 20.75
CA GLY A 74 -13.75 10.78 20.44
C GLY A 74 -13.81 11.11 18.95
N PHE A 75 -14.55 10.35 18.15
CA PHE A 75 -14.73 10.54 16.71
C PHE A 75 -16.19 10.78 16.35
N THR A 76 -16.42 11.61 15.33
CA THR A 76 -17.76 11.88 14.78
C THR A 76 -17.81 11.59 13.29
N VAL A 77 -19.00 11.24 12.80
CA VAL A 77 -19.24 11.03 11.37
C VAL A 77 -19.02 12.32 10.59
N THR A 78 -18.50 12.20 9.37
CA THR A 78 -18.46 13.30 8.41
C THR A 78 -19.58 13.16 7.39
N GLU A 79 -19.65 14.07 6.42
CA GLU A 79 -20.57 13.97 5.28
C GLU A 79 -20.22 12.83 4.31
N TRP A 80 -19.00 12.29 4.38
CA TRP A 80 -18.57 11.18 3.53
C TRP A 80 -18.72 9.84 4.25
N PRO A 81 -19.47 8.87 3.69
CA PRO A 81 -19.65 7.57 4.32
C PRO A 81 -18.34 6.85 4.62
N GLY A 82 -18.24 6.29 5.83
CA GLY A 82 -17.04 5.61 6.29
C GLY A 82 -15.88 6.52 6.67
N VAL A 83 -16.04 7.85 6.61
CA VAL A 83 -15.02 8.81 7.03
C VAL A 83 -15.46 9.48 8.34
N TYR A 84 -14.56 9.47 9.32
CA TYR A 84 -14.79 10.00 10.66
C TYR A 84 -13.70 11.00 11.04
N GLN A 85 -14.08 12.04 11.78
CA GLN A 85 -13.20 13.11 12.21
C GLN A 85 -13.00 13.04 13.73
N GLY A 86 -11.75 13.11 14.19
CA GLY A 86 -11.44 13.25 15.61
C GLY A 86 -11.92 14.60 16.14
N THR A 87 -12.42 14.61 17.36
CA THR A 87 -13.05 15.78 18.00
C THR A 87 -12.36 16.22 19.30
N GLU A 88 -11.50 15.37 19.85
CA GLU A 88 -10.78 15.60 21.09
C GLU A 88 -9.38 16.14 20.82
N ILE A 89 -8.80 16.84 21.79
CA ILE A 89 -7.47 17.48 21.66
C ILE A 89 -6.40 16.50 21.14
N TYR A 90 -6.45 15.24 21.58
CA TYR A 90 -5.45 14.22 21.24
C TYR A 90 -5.69 13.50 19.91
N ASN A 91 -6.83 13.72 19.25
CA ASN A 91 -7.18 13.03 18.00
C ASN A 91 -7.74 13.96 16.91
N GLN A 92 -7.91 15.26 17.19
CA GLN A 92 -8.50 16.24 16.27
C GLN A 92 -7.78 16.35 14.92
N ARG A 93 -6.52 15.92 14.83
CA ARG A 93 -5.73 15.89 13.59
C ARG A 93 -5.90 14.60 12.78
N ILE A 94 -6.55 13.58 13.34
CA ILE A 94 -6.72 12.26 12.73
C ILE A 94 -8.11 12.15 12.11
N LYS A 95 -8.15 11.69 10.86
CA LYS A 95 -9.36 11.16 10.22
C LYS A 95 -9.30 9.63 10.17
N ILE A 96 -10.42 8.96 10.44
CA ILE A 96 -10.52 7.50 10.30
C ILE A 96 -11.27 7.17 9.02
N LEU A 97 -10.74 6.22 8.24
CA LEU A 97 -11.41 5.60 7.10
C LEU A 97 -11.76 4.16 7.45
N LEU A 98 -13.05 3.86 7.59
CA LEU A 98 -13.57 2.52 7.76
C LEU A 98 -13.91 1.90 6.40
N LEU A 99 -13.10 0.96 5.93
CA LEU A 99 -13.19 0.46 4.56
C LEU A 99 -14.51 -0.24 4.24
N ASN A 100 -15.09 -0.94 5.22
CA ASN A 100 -16.39 -1.59 5.07
C ASN A 100 -17.57 -0.59 4.96
N GLU A 101 -17.35 0.69 5.21
CA GLU A 101 -18.38 1.74 5.23
C GLU A 101 -18.19 2.80 4.14
N LEU A 102 -17.02 2.85 3.49
CA LEU A 102 -16.80 3.70 2.32
C LEU A 102 -17.82 3.38 1.22
N GLU A 103 -18.25 4.37 0.44
CA GLU A 103 -19.13 4.08 -0.71
C GLU A 103 -18.41 3.25 -1.78
N ALA A 104 -19.16 2.42 -2.52
CA ALA A 104 -18.65 1.63 -3.64
C ALA A 104 -18.50 2.48 -4.91
N THR A 105 -17.67 3.49 -4.85
CA THR A 105 -17.36 4.42 -5.95
C THR A 105 -15.97 4.10 -6.55
N PRO A 106 -15.72 4.47 -7.83
CA PRO A 106 -14.42 4.24 -8.47
C PRO A 106 -13.20 4.73 -7.69
N HIS A 107 -13.27 5.91 -7.08
CA HIS A 107 -12.14 6.50 -6.35
C HIS A 107 -11.90 5.86 -4.98
N ASN A 108 -12.91 5.21 -4.38
CA ASN A 108 -12.75 4.42 -3.16
C ASN A 108 -12.24 3.01 -3.45
N ALA A 109 -12.43 2.52 -4.67
CA ALA A 109 -12.36 1.10 -4.98
C ALA A 109 -10.99 0.46 -4.70
N ALA A 110 -9.90 1.17 -5.01
CA ALA A 110 -8.53 0.70 -4.77
C ALA A 110 -8.22 0.50 -3.28
N LEU A 111 -8.79 1.32 -2.40
CA LEU A 111 -8.59 1.17 -0.95
C LEU A 111 -9.66 0.23 -0.34
N LYS A 112 -10.91 0.33 -0.80
CA LYS A 112 -12.03 -0.47 -0.34
C LYS A 112 -11.88 -1.96 -0.64
N CYS A 113 -11.08 -2.35 -1.64
CA CYS A 113 -10.83 -3.78 -1.91
C CYS A 113 -10.15 -4.52 -0.74
N PHE A 114 -9.53 -3.79 0.19
CA PHE A 114 -8.97 -4.34 1.43
C PHE A 114 -9.97 -4.43 2.59
N ALA A 115 -11.22 -4.01 2.39
CA ALA A 115 -12.29 -4.17 3.37
C ALA A 115 -12.47 -5.65 3.74
N THR A 116 -12.82 -5.96 4.99
CA THR A 116 -12.92 -7.36 5.42
C THR A 116 -14.24 -8.05 5.08
N LYS A 117 -15.29 -7.28 4.77
CA LYS A 117 -16.59 -7.85 4.38
C LYS A 117 -16.56 -8.20 2.90
N ARG A 118 -16.86 -9.47 2.58
CA ARG A 118 -16.89 -9.99 1.20
C ARG A 118 -17.73 -9.14 0.24
N LYS A 119 -18.94 -8.76 0.63
CA LYS A 119 -19.82 -7.90 -0.20
C LYS A 119 -19.13 -6.57 -0.58
N GLU A 120 -18.35 -6.00 0.33
CA GLU A 120 -17.65 -4.74 0.12
C GLU A 120 -16.45 -4.91 -0.81
N GLN A 121 -15.74 -6.05 -0.71
CA GLN A 121 -14.69 -6.43 -1.66
C GLN A 121 -15.26 -6.63 -3.06
N ASP A 122 -16.33 -7.43 -3.19
CA ASP A 122 -16.99 -7.70 -4.47
C ASP A 122 -17.40 -6.39 -5.16
N ALA A 123 -17.99 -5.47 -4.40
CA ALA A 123 -18.40 -4.15 -4.89
C ALA A 123 -17.20 -3.28 -5.30
N ALA A 124 -16.10 -3.31 -4.54
CA ALA A 124 -14.88 -2.58 -4.86
C ALA A 124 -14.23 -3.08 -6.16
N PHE A 125 -14.07 -4.40 -6.33
CA PHE A 125 -13.52 -4.95 -7.57
C PHE A 125 -14.43 -4.68 -8.77
N ALA A 126 -15.75 -4.77 -8.60
CA ALA A 126 -16.68 -4.38 -9.67
C ALA A 126 -16.53 -2.89 -10.05
N ALA A 127 -16.39 -1.99 -9.08
CA ALA A 127 -16.16 -0.58 -9.32
C ALA A 127 -14.81 -0.30 -10.02
N MET A 128 -13.74 -1.03 -9.67
CA MET A 128 -12.44 -0.92 -10.35
C MET A 128 -12.54 -1.32 -11.83
N SER A 129 -13.13 -2.48 -12.13
CA SER A 129 -13.29 -2.94 -13.51
C SER A 129 -14.17 -2.01 -14.35
N ASN A 130 -15.25 -1.47 -13.78
CA ASN A 130 -16.16 -0.56 -14.50
C ASN A 130 -15.58 0.84 -14.73
N SER A 131 -14.62 1.28 -13.92
CA SER A 131 -14.02 2.61 -14.02
C SER A 131 -12.85 2.71 -14.99
N GLY A 132 -12.35 1.58 -15.50
CA GLY A 132 -11.14 1.53 -16.31
C GLY A 132 -9.85 1.73 -15.50
N LEU A 133 -9.92 1.70 -14.15
CA LEU A 133 -8.72 1.80 -13.30
C LEU A 133 -7.70 0.70 -13.63
N GLU A 134 -8.18 -0.52 -13.87
CA GLU A 134 -7.36 -1.66 -14.29
C GLU A 134 -6.69 -1.43 -15.65
N GLN A 135 -7.24 -0.55 -16.48
CA GLN A 135 -6.75 -0.26 -17.84
C GLN A 135 -5.71 0.88 -17.86
N LEU A 136 -5.44 1.53 -16.73
CA LEU A 136 -4.46 2.62 -16.63
C LEU A 136 -3.04 2.14 -16.98
N SER A 137 -2.69 0.90 -16.63
CA SER A 137 -1.46 0.26 -17.05
C SER A 137 -1.53 -1.25 -16.85
N LYS A 138 -0.71 -2.00 -17.61
CA LYS A 138 -0.54 -3.44 -17.41
C LYS A 138 -0.09 -3.78 -15.98
N ALA A 139 0.70 -2.92 -15.33
CA ALA A 139 1.11 -3.15 -13.95
C ALA A 139 -0.08 -3.08 -12.96
N ILE A 140 -0.96 -2.09 -13.13
CA ILE A 140 -2.16 -1.93 -12.29
C ILE A 140 -3.16 -3.06 -12.57
N GLU A 141 -3.33 -3.46 -13.83
CA GLU A 141 -4.14 -4.62 -14.21
C GLU A 141 -3.68 -5.88 -13.46
N GLN A 142 -2.39 -6.22 -13.56
CA GLN A 142 -1.83 -7.42 -12.94
C GLN A 142 -1.88 -7.36 -11.41
N PHE A 143 -1.60 -6.18 -10.84
CA PHE A 143 -1.71 -5.97 -9.41
C PHE A 143 -3.14 -6.20 -8.91
N THR A 144 -4.14 -5.63 -9.60
CA THR A 144 -5.56 -5.76 -9.22
C THR A 144 -6.03 -7.21 -9.39
N LEU A 145 -5.61 -7.90 -10.45
CA LEU A 145 -5.86 -9.33 -10.63
C LEU A 145 -5.25 -10.16 -9.50
N GLY A 146 -4.02 -9.85 -9.07
CA GLY A 146 -3.38 -10.49 -7.92
C GLY A 146 -4.16 -10.31 -6.63
N LEU A 147 -4.55 -9.07 -6.31
CA LEU A 147 -5.38 -8.78 -5.13
C LEU A 147 -6.73 -9.49 -5.17
N ARG A 148 -7.39 -9.51 -6.33
CA ARG A 148 -8.66 -10.22 -6.52
C ARG A 148 -8.50 -11.71 -6.25
N ARG A 149 -7.38 -12.31 -6.64
CA ARG A 149 -7.09 -13.73 -6.38
C ARG A 149 -6.91 -14.03 -4.88
N ILE A 150 -6.29 -13.10 -4.14
CA ILE A 150 -6.08 -13.23 -2.69
C ILE A 150 -7.39 -13.06 -1.92
N PHE A 151 -8.17 -12.03 -2.24
CA PHE A 151 -9.35 -11.66 -1.45
C PHE A 151 -10.64 -12.35 -1.89
N MET A 152 -10.74 -12.72 -3.17
CA MET A 152 -11.96 -13.31 -3.75
C MET A 152 -11.70 -14.65 -4.45
N PRO A 153 -11.05 -15.64 -3.79
CA PRO A 153 -10.71 -16.92 -4.41
C PRO A 153 -11.93 -17.70 -4.92
N HIS A 154 -13.10 -17.42 -4.35
CA HIS A 154 -14.39 -18.03 -4.69
C HIS A 154 -15.05 -17.45 -5.96
N THR A 155 -14.58 -16.30 -6.46
CA THR A 155 -15.06 -15.73 -7.74
C THR A 155 -14.20 -16.16 -8.92
N LEU A 156 -13.12 -16.91 -8.65
CA LEU A 156 -12.30 -17.49 -9.68
C LEU A 156 -12.98 -18.78 -10.18
N PRO A 157 -12.95 -19.06 -11.49
CA PRO A 157 -13.40 -20.34 -12.00
C PRO A 157 -12.66 -21.48 -11.28
N THR A 158 -13.39 -22.45 -10.74
CA THR A 158 -12.81 -23.68 -10.14
C THR A 158 -12.03 -24.49 -11.17
N GLU A 159 -12.34 -24.32 -12.46
CA GLU A 159 -11.54 -24.78 -13.59
C GLU A 159 -10.49 -23.70 -13.92
N GLY A 160 -9.29 -23.79 -13.34
CA GLY A 160 -8.24 -22.82 -13.65
C GLY A 160 -7.01 -22.84 -12.74
N TRP A 161 -7.08 -23.50 -11.60
CA TRP A 161 -5.94 -23.72 -10.72
C TRP A 161 -5.22 -25.02 -11.06
N THR A 162 -4.61 -25.07 -12.24
CA THR A 162 -3.59 -26.08 -12.49
C THR A 162 -2.30 -25.66 -11.77
N PRO A 163 -1.44 -26.61 -11.36
CA PRO A 163 -0.09 -26.29 -10.87
C PRO A 163 0.65 -25.32 -11.79
N ASP A 164 0.45 -25.43 -13.11
CA ASP A 164 1.05 -24.55 -14.11
C ASP A 164 0.59 -23.10 -13.97
N LYS A 165 -0.72 -22.86 -13.74
CA LYS A 165 -1.24 -21.51 -13.56
C LYS A 165 -0.74 -20.86 -12.26
N VAL A 166 -0.52 -21.67 -11.22
CA VAL A 166 0.11 -21.22 -9.96
C VAL A 166 1.58 -20.84 -10.20
N MET A 167 2.31 -21.61 -11.02
CA MET A 167 3.71 -21.32 -11.34
C MET A 167 3.88 -20.09 -12.21
N GLU A 168 3.02 -19.92 -13.22
CA GLU A 168 2.98 -18.72 -14.07
C GLU A 168 2.77 -17.46 -13.21
N LEU A 169 1.81 -17.51 -12.27
CA LEU A 169 1.56 -16.45 -11.30
C LEU A 169 2.76 -16.12 -10.42
N GLY A 170 3.40 -17.14 -9.87
CA GLY A 170 4.59 -16.98 -9.05
C GLY A 170 5.72 -16.32 -9.83
N GLN A 171 5.90 -16.70 -11.09
CA GLN A 171 6.89 -16.10 -11.99
C GLN A 171 6.59 -14.64 -12.33
N GLU A 172 5.33 -14.29 -12.58
CA GLU A 172 4.92 -12.91 -12.87
C GLU A 172 5.17 -12.00 -11.66
N LEU A 173 4.76 -12.43 -10.46
CA LEU A 173 5.01 -11.70 -9.22
C LEU A 173 6.51 -11.56 -8.95
N MET A 174 7.27 -12.65 -9.06
CA MET A 174 8.73 -12.64 -8.90
C MET A 174 9.38 -11.66 -9.88
N THR A 175 8.95 -11.65 -11.14
CA THR A 175 9.46 -10.74 -12.17
C THR A 175 9.16 -9.28 -11.85
N ALA A 176 7.95 -8.98 -11.37
CA ALA A 176 7.56 -7.64 -10.98
C ALA A 176 8.42 -7.13 -9.81
N VAL A 177 8.59 -7.96 -8.78
CA VAL A 177 9.40 -7.64 -7.60
C VAL A 177 10.87 -7.40 -7.98
N ILE A 178 11.48 -8.30 -8.77
CA ILE A 178 12.88 -8.16 -9.21
C ILE A 178 13.10 -6.88 -10.00
N LYS A 179 12.16 -6.49 -10.86
CA LYS A 179 12.28 -5.27 -11.67
C LYS A 179 12.19 -3.98 -10.85
N SER A 180 11.50 -4.01 -9.72
CA SER A 180 11.28 -2.84 -8.87
C SER A 180 12.23 -2.76 -7.66
N ALA A 181 12.85 -3.86 -7.27
CA ALA A 181 13.72 -3.89 -6.10
C ALA A 181 14.99 -3.05 -6.31
N PRO A 182 15.46 -2.31 -5.29
CA PRO A 182 16.78 -1.70 -5.32
C PRO A 182 17.86 -2.74 -5.58
N VAL A 183 18.83 -2.41 -6.45
CA VAL A 183 19.90 -3.35 -6.85
C VAL A 183 20.66 -3.87 -5.63
N GLU A 184 20.96 -3.00 -4.65
CA GLU A 184 21.68 -3.36 -3.44
C GLU A 184 20.91 -4.38 -2.58
N GLU A 185 19.61 -4.18 -2.42
CA GLU A 185 18.75 -5.12 -1.68
C GLU A 185 18.67 -6.46 -2.41
N PHE A 186 18.49 -6.45 -3.73
CA PHE A 186 18.45 -7.67 -4.54
C PHE A 186 19.77 -8.45 -4.47
N LEU A 187 20.91 -7.78 -4.60
CA LEU A 187 22.23 -8.42 -4.55
C LEU A 187 22.59 -8.91 -3.15
N SER A 188 22.01 -8.36 -2.09
CA SER A 188 22.29 -8.77 -0.69
C SER A 188 21.95 -10.24 -0.39
N TYR A 189 21.07 -10.85 -1.19
CA TYR A 189 20.68 -12.26 -1.07
C TYR A 189 21.66 -13.23 -1.73
N HIS A 190 22.66 -12.73 -2.44
CA HIS A 190 23.63 -13.53 -3.19
C HIS A 190 25.04 -13.28 -2.69
N LYS A 191 25.88 -14.34 -2.70
CA LYS A 191 27.29 -14.16 -2.36
C LYS A 191 28.03 -13.48 -3.52
N PRO A 192 29.04 -12.62 -3.25
CA PRO A 192 29.83 -11.99 -4.30
C PRO A 192 30.41 -13.00 -5.31
N GLU A 193 30.86 -14.18 -4.86
CA GLU A 193 31.42 -15.21 -5.74
C GLU A 193 30.37 -15.77 -6.71
N GLU A 194 29.11 -15.92 -6.27
CA GLU A 194 28.01 -16.40 -7.09
C GLU A 194 27.67 -15.39 -8.19
N ILE A 195 27.70 -14.10 -7.86
CA ILE A 195 27.46 -13.00 -8.81
C ILE A 195 28.59 -12.94 -9.85
N LEU A 196 29.84 -12.90 -9.38
CA LEU A 196 31.02 -12.79 -10.25
C LEU A 196 31.22 -14.01 -11.15
N SER A 197 30.77 -15.20 -10.74
CA SER A 197 30.85 -16.42 -11.56
C SER A 197 30.11 -16.35 -12.89
N ARG A 198 29.20 -15.38 -13.05
CA ARG A 198 28.39 -15.17 -14.28
C ARG A 198 29.12 -14.35 -15.35
N TYR A 199 30.25 -13.74 -15.02
CA TYR A 199 31.01 -12.88 -15.93
C TYR A 199 32.36 -13.52 -16.24
N GLN A 200 32.87 -13.28 -17.45
CA GLN A 200 34.23 -13.68 -17.77
C GLN A 200 35.23 -12.82 -16.97
N PRO A 201 36.37 -13.38 -16.52
CA PRO A 201 37.37 -12.61 -15.81
C PRO A 201 37.83 -11.35 -16.56
N SER A 202 37.92 -11.41 -17.89
CA SER A 202 38.26 -10.25 -18.72
C SER A 202 37.20 -9.14 -18.69
N GLU A 203 35.91 -9.49 -18.62
CA GLU A 203 34.81 -8.53 -18.52
C GLU A 203 34.84 -7.82 -17.17
N ILE A 204 35.04 -8.59 -16.08
CA ILE A 204 35.18 -8.03 -14.73
C ILE A 204 36.37 -7.06 -14.67
N LEU A 205 37.53 -7.51 -15.17
CA LEU A 205 38.76 -6.74 -15.15
C LEU A 205 38.70 -5.47 -16.02
N SER A 206 37.80 -5.41 -17.01
CA SER A 206 37.62 -4.24 -17.87
C SER A 206 37.09 -3.01 -17.12
N TYR A 207 36.38 -3.22 -16.01
CA TYR A 207 35.84 -2.14 -15.17
C TYR A 207 36.87 -1.54 -14.20
N TYR A 208 38.05 -2.14 -14.08
CA TYR A 208 39.12 -1.68 -13.19
C TYR A 208 40.27 -1.05 -13.98
N GLN A 209 40.82 0.05 -13.46
CA GLN A 209 42.04 0.64 -13.98
C GLN A 209 43.24 -0.31 -13.78
N PRO A 210 44.29 -0.26 -14.63
CA PRO A 210 45.45 -1.14 -14.52
C PRO A 210 46.07 -1.18 -13.11
N GLU A 211 46.13 -0.03 -12.42
CA GLU A 211 46.69 0.11 -11.08
C GLU A 211 45.87 -0.66 -10.04
N GLN A 212 44.54 -0.66 -10.17
CA GLN A 212 43.63 -1.39 -9.27
C GLN A 212 43.76 -2.91 -9.46
N ARG A 213 44.02 -3.35 -10.70
CA ARG A 213 44.25 -4.77 -11.00
C ARG A 213 45.55 -5.27 -10.41
N LEU A 214 46.62 -4.47 -10.50
CA LEU A 214 47.92 -4.79 -9.92
C LEU A 214 47.91 -4.82 -8.39
N ALA A 215 47.14 -3.93 -7.74
CA ALA A 215 47.02 -3.89 -6.28
C ALA A 215 46.40 -5.16 -5.66
N GLY A 216 45.64 -5.94 -6.43
CA GLY A 216 45.06 -7.22 -5.98
C GLY A 216 45.99 -8.43 -6.14
N LEU A 217 47.19 -8.27 -6.72
CA LEU A 217 48.18 -9.34 -6.96
C LEU A 217 49.33 -9.33 -5.93
N THR A 218 49.34 -8.35 -5.02
CA THR A 218 50.29 -8.21 -3.91
C THR A 218 49.67 -8.61 -2.60
#